data_AF-A0A0R3R151-F1
#
_entry.id   AF-A0A0R3R151-F1
#
_cell.length_a   1.000
_cell.length_b   1.000
_cell.length_c   1.000
_cell.angle_alpha   90.00
_cell.angle_beta   90.00
_cell.angle_gamma   90.00
#
_symmetry.space_group_name_H-M   'P 1'
#
loop_
_entity.id
_entity.type
_entity.pdbx_description
1 polymer ?
#
loop_
_entity_poly.entity_id
_entity_poly.type
_entity_poly.pdbx_seq_one_letter_code
_entity_poly.pdbx_strand_id
1 'polypeptide(L)'
;LGDDEDEEGRVQLPIASYFGLIIGYCAIGSMLFNTFEKGPIWSFMHGVFFSFNTITTIGLGNIHVRNQFYLLVIAYVIIGLAVITASLDLCSSTLKRTFTKLHYFGRKIRGARRGFASVSDDIREAMRIIAALKKTRPSKERITLEDLKRFLEVQEHLIRQPYVPYNVHIFRWIEDAYAQYFDEGSMNEKEKNSTADPILFF
;
A
#
# COMPACT_ATOMS: atom_id res chain seq x y z
N LEU A 1 -26.90 -4.72 29.86
CA LEU A 1 -28.10 -5.57 29.93
C LEU A 1 -28.84 -5.43 28.60
N GLY A 2 -28.61 -6.24 27.57
CA GLY A 2 -27.71 -7.37 27.38
C GLY A 2 -27.60 -7.59 25.87
N ASP A 3 -26.40 -7.46 25.32
CA ASP A 3 -26.12 -7.74 23.90
C ASP A 3 -24.99 -8.78 23.76
N ASP A 4 -24.65 -9.44 24.87
CA ASP A 4 -23.55 -10.42 24.97
C ASP A 4 -24.06 -11.87 25.14
N GLU A 5 -25.38 -12.12 25.10
CA GLU A 5 -25.95 -13.47 25.38
C GLU A 5 -26.28 -14.31 24.12
N ASP A 6 -26.10 -13.81 22.90
CA ASP A 6 -26.37 -14.58 21.67
C ASP A 6 -25.08 -15.06 20.93
N GLU A 7 -23.92 -15.04 21.60
CA GLU A 7 -22.67 -15.64 21.10
C GLU A 7 -22.38 -17.04 21.68
N GLU A 8 -23.27 -17.60 22.50
CA GLU A 8 -23.13 -18.97 22.99
C GLU A 8 -23.60 -19.98 21.93
N GLY A 9 -22.63 -20.58 21.23
CA GLY A 9 -22.84 -21.86 20.56
C GLY A 9 -23.05 -21.81 19.05
N ARG A 10 -22.55 -20.80 18.32
CA ARG A 10 -22.38 -20.94 16.87
C ARG A 10 -21.32 -22.01 16.60
N VAL A 11 -21.73 -23.27 16.56
CA VAL A 11 -20.98 -24.37 15.95
C VAL A 11 -20.55 -23.87 14.58
N GLN A 12 -19.28 -23.45 14.48
CA GLN A 12 -18.68 -23.05 13.23
C GLN A 12 -18.51 -24.32 12.43
N LEU A 13 -19.58 -24.72 11.75
CA LEU A 13 -19.54 -25.88 10.90
C LEU A 13 -18.51 -25.60 9.81
N PRO A 14 -17.64 -26.58 9.50
CA PRO A 14 -16.64 -26.42 8.47
C PRO A 14 -17.33 -26.03 7.17
N ILE A 15 -16.69 -25.20 6.34
CA ILE A 15 -17.27 -24.68 5.08
C ILE A 15 -17.92 -25.81 4.24
N ALA A 16 -17.33 -27.00 4.28
CA ALA A 16 -17.85 -28.21 3.64
C ALA A 16 -19.29 -28.59 4.03
N SER A 17 -19.74 -28.30 5.25
CA SER A 17 -21.11 -28.60 5.70
C SER A 17 -22.15 -27.78 4.94
N TYR A 18 -21.87 -26.52 4.61
CA TYR A 18 -22.79 -25.65 3.87
C TYR A 18 -22.95 -26.16 2.44
N PHE A 19 -21.82 -26.52 1.81
CA PHE A 19 -21.84 -27.17 0.49
C PHE A 19 -22.57 -28.50 0.55
N GLY A 20 -22.35 -29.31 1.60
CA GLY A 20 -23.06 -30.56 1.83
C GLY A 20 -24.57 -30.37 1.98
N LEU A 21 -25.01 -29.29 2.64
CA LEU A 21 -26.42 -28.95 2.82
C LEU A 21 -27.08 -28.61 1.48
N ILE A 22 -26.43 -27.78 0.65
CA ILE A 22 -26.92 -27.46 -0.70
C ILE A 22 -26.96 -28.70 -1.59
N ILE A 23 -25.88 -29.50 -1.59
CA ILE A 23 -25.81 -30.74 -2.38
C ILE A 23 -26.89 -31.73 -1.93
N GLY A 24 -27.06 -31.89 -0.62
CA GLY A 24 -28.10 -32.75 -0.04
C GLY A 24 -29.50 -32.29 -0.43
N TYR A 25 -29.78 -30.98 -0.35
CA TYR A 25 -31.06 -30.41 -0.79
C TYR A 25 -31.32 -30.67 -2.27
N CYS A 26 -30.31 -30.46 -3.14
CA CYS A 26 -30.41 -30.75 -4.56
C CYS A 26 -30.60 -32.25 -4.86
N ALA A 27 -30.00 -33.13 -4.06
CA ALA A 27 -30.17 -34.58 -4.19
C ALA A 27 -31.60 -35.00 -3.84
N ILE A 28 -32.18 -34.44 -2.76
CA ILE A 28 -33.59 -34.64 -2.39
C ILE A 28 -34.51 -34.12 -3.49
N GLY A 29 -34.28 -32.90 -3.98
CA GLY A 29 -35.02 -32.34 -5.11
C GLY A 29 -34.94 -33.23 -6.35
N SER A 30 -33.76 -33.74 -6.67
CA SER A 30 -33.57 -34.67 -7.79
C SER A 30 -34.38 -35.96 -7.65
N MET A 31 -34.36 -36.61 -6.47
CA MET A 31 -35.17 -37.80 -6.21
C MET A 31 -36.67 -37.50 -6.33
N LEU A 32 -37.11 -36.36 -5.80
CA LEU A 32 -38.50 -35.90 -5.85
C LEU A 32 -38.94 -35.73 -7.31
N PHE A 33 -38.23 -34.91 -8.09
CA PHE A 33 -38.61 -34.60 -9.47
C PHE A 33 -38.46 -35.80 -10.40
N ASN A 34 -37.45 -36.66 -10.21
CA ASN A 34 -37.30 -37.89 -11.02
C ASN A 34 -38.46 -38.88 -10.78
N THR A 35 -39.01 -38.91 -9.57
CA THR A 35 -40.15 -39.78 -9.24
C THR A 35 -41.47 -39.27 -9.84
N PHE A 36 -41.69 -37.95 -9.80
CA PHE A 36 -42.91 -37.31 -10.32
C PHE A 36 -42.90 -37.13 -11.84
N GLU A 37 -41.75 -36.77 -12.41
CA GLU A 37 -41.56 -36.59 -13.85
C GLU A 37 -40.86 -37.81 -14.46
N LYS A 38 -41.65 -38.83 -14.80
CA LYS A 38 -41.18 -40.05 -15.47
C LYS A 38 -41.03 -39.80 -16.98
N GLY A 39 -39.95 -39.13 -17.37
CA GLY A 39 -39.61 -38.86 -18.78
C GLY A 39 -38.21 -39.35 -19.17
N PRO A 40 -37.94 -39.61 -20.45
CA PRO A 40 -36.63 -40.09 -20.93
C PRO A 40 -35.48 -39.09 -20.73
N ILE A 41 -35.81 -37.80 -20.56
CA ILE A 41 -34.86 -36.71 -20.29
C ILE A 41 -34.51 -36.64 -18.79
N TRP A 42 -35.33 -37.21 -17.91
CA TRP A 42 -35.15 -37.11 -16.47
C TRP A 42 -34.24 -38.22 -15.95
N SER A 43 -32.96 -37.88 -15.76
CA SER A 43 -31.98 -38.65 -14.99
C SER A 43 -31.72 -37.97 -13.64
N PHE A 44 -31.16 -38.70 -12.67
CA PHE A 44 -30.75 -38.14 -11.38
C PHE A 44 -29.81 -36.94 -11.54
N MET A 45 -28.87 -37.00 -12.50
CA MET A 45 -27.96 -35.86 -12.75
C MET A 45 -28.70 -34.65 -13.33
N HIS A 46 -29.67 -34.88 -14.21
CA HIS A 46 -30.53 -33.82 -14.73
C HIS A 46 -31.44 -33.23 -13.65
N GLY A 47 -31.94 -34.05 -12.72
CA GLY A 47 -32.72 -33.60 -11.57
C GLY A 47 -31.91 -32.76 -10.58
N VAL A 48 -30.64 -33.12 -10.33
CA VAL A 48 -29.73 -32.31 -9.50
C VAL A 48 -29.43 -30.98 -10.18
N PHE A 49 -29.17 -31.00 -11.49
CA PHE A 49 -28.93 -29.80 -12.27
C PHE A 49 -30.14 -28.85 -12.28
N PHE A 50 -31.34 -29.39 -12.49
CA PHE A 50 -32.59 -28.63 -12.40
C PHE A 50 -32.76 -28.03 -10.99
N SER A 51 -32.69 -28.88 -9.96
CA SER A 51 -32.82 -28.48 -8.56
C SER A 51 -31.84 -27.36 -8.16
N PHE A 52 -30.57 -27.48 -8.56
CA PHE A 52 -29.55 -26.47 -8.31
C PHE A 52 -29.87 -25.14 -9.01
N ASN A 53 -30.16 -25.15 -10.31
CA ASN A 53 -30.47 -23.93 -11.06
C ASN A 53 -31.76 -23.25 -10.58
N THR A 54 -32.71 -24.03 -10.07
CA THR A 54 -33.97 -23.54 -9.52
C THR A 54 -33.78 -22.84 -8.18
N ILE A 55 -33.05 -23.44 -7.23
CA ILE A 55 -32.80 -22.81 -5.91
C ILE A 55 -31.82 -21.64 -5.98
N THR A 56 -30.86 -21.69 -6.91
CA THR A 56 -29.90 -20.60 -7.14
C THR A 56 -30.50 -19.47 -7.96
N THR A 57 -31.76 -19.59 -8.38
CA THR A 57 -32.49 -18.60 -9.19
C THR A 57 -31.85 -18.29 -10.55
N ILE A 58 -30.93 -19.13 -11.03
CA ILE A 58 -30.37 -19.01 -12.39
C ILE A 58 -31.46 -19.28 -13.43
N GLY A 59 -32.27 -20.33 -13.22
CA GLY A 59 -33.50 -20.54 -13.98
C GLY A 59 -33.33 -20.71 -15.50
N LEU A 60 -32.30 -21.45 -15.96
CA LEU A 60 -31.99 -21.62 -17.39
C LEU A 60 -33.14 -22.14 -18.28
N GLY A 61 -34.15 -22.80 -17.69
CA GLY A 61 -35.37 -23.24 -18.40
C GLY A 61 -35.20 -24.38 -19.41
N ASN A 62 -33.98 -24.88 -19.60
CA ASN A 62 -33.67 -25.98 -20.51
C ASN A 62 -34.31 -27.32 -20.07
N ILE A 63 -34.46 -27.52 -18.77
CA ILE A 63 -35.18 -28.63 -18.16
C ILE A 63 -36.27 -27.99 -17.29
N HIS A 64 -37.52 -28.40 -17.48
CA HIS A 64 -38.65 -27.87 -16.73
C HIS A 64 -39.66 -28.99 -16.46
N VAL A 65 -40.33 -28.89 -15.30
CA VAL A 65 -41.48 -29.72 -14.96
C VAL A 65 -42.63 -29.33 -15.89
N ARG A 66 -43.19 -30.29 -16.62
CA ARG A 66 -44.32 -30.09 -17.55
C ARG A 66 -45.65 -30.43 -16.90
N ASN A 67 -45.61 -31.32 -15.91
CA ASN A 67 -46.77 -31.89 -15.28
C ASN A 67 -47.47 -30.86 -14.36
N GLN A 68 -48.71 -31.15 -13.97
CA GLN A 68 -49.58 -30.27 -13.18
C GLN A 68 -49.11 -29.99 -11.73
N PHE A 69 -47.88 -30.41 -11.38
CA PHE A 69 -47.27 -30.28 -10.06
C PHE A 69 -46.49 -28.96 -9.85
N TYR A 70 -46.83 -27.88 -10.56
CA TYR A 70 -46.17 -26.57 -10.42
C TYR A 70 -46.20 -26.03 -8.98
N LEU A 71 -47.26 -26.33 -8.21
CA LEU A 71 -47.35 -25.95 -6.80
C LEU A 71 -46.24 -26.58 -5.94
N LEU A 72 -45.84 -27.84 -6.24
CA LEU A 72 -44.73 -28.49 -5.56
C LEU A 72 -43.39 -27.82 -5.89
N VAL A 73 -43.21 -27.40 -7.14
CA VAL A 73 -42.01 -26.66 -7.57
C VAL A 73 -41.92 -25.31 -6.87
N ILE A 74 -43.03 -24.58 -6.76
CA ILE A 74 -43.08 -23.30 -6.06
C ILE A 74 -42.76 -23.48 -4.56
N ALA A 75 -43.37 -24.45 -3.90
CA ALA A 75 -43.07 -24.75 -2.49
C ALA A 75 -41.60 -25.13 -2.29
N TYR A 76 -41.05 -25.95 -3.19
CA TYR A 76 -39.64 -26.32 -3.18
C TYR A 76 -38.70 -25.11 -3.39
N VAL A 77 -39.06 -24.16 -4.26
CA VAL A 77 -38.29 -22.93 -4.46
C VAL A 77 -38.29 -22.06 -3.20
N ILE A 78 -39.44 -21.90 -2.54
CA ILE A 78 -39.55 -21.08 -1.32
C ILE A 78 -38.63 -21.64 -0.22
N ILE A 79 -38.68 -22.95 0.00
CA ILE A 79 -37.80 -23.62 0.99
C ILE A 79 -36.33 -23.53 0.53
N GLY A 80 -36.07 -23.76 -0.76
CA GLY A 80 -34.72 -23.70 -1.33
C GLY A 80 -34.09 -22.32 -1.22
N LEU A 81 -34.88 -21.26 -1.33
CA LEU A 81 -34.45 -19.88 -1.11
C LEU A 81 -34.08 -19.63 0.35
N ALA A 82 -34.84 -20.14 1.30
CA ALA A 82 -34.46 -20.05 2.71
C ALA A 82 -33.15 -20.79 3.00
N VAL A 83 -32.99 -21.98 2.41
CA VAL A 83 -31.79 -22.81 2.53
C VAL A 83 -30.55 -22.14 1.93
N ILE A 84 -30.67 -21.59 0.71
CA ILE A 84 -29.54 -20.91 0.06
C ILE A 84 -29.18 -19.62 0.80
N THR A 85 -30.16 -18.83 1.23
CA THR A 85 -29.92 -17.60 2.01
C THR A 85 -29.20 -17.93 3.32
N ALA A 86 -29.69 -18.91 4.10
CA ALA A 86 -29.02 -19.34 5.33
C ALA A 86 -27.59 -19.83 5.08
N SER A 87 -27.38 -20.59 4.00
CA SER A 87 -26.05 -21.07 3.62
C SER A 87 -25.12 -19.93 3.19
N LEU A 88 -25.64 -18.93 2.48
CA LEU A 88 -24.90 -17.75 2.05
C LEU A 88 -24.54 -16.84 3.23
N ASP A 89 -25.43 -16.65 4.20
CA ASP A 89 -25.17 -15.86 5.39
C ASP A 89 -24.04 -16.46 6.24
N LEU A 90 -24.08 -17.78 6.43
CA LEU A 90 -23.04 -18.53 7.14
C LEU A 90 -21.71 -18.52 6.37
N CYS A 91 -21.76 -18.71 5.04
CA CYS A 91 -20.60 -18.62 4.16
C CYS A 91 -19.95 -17.23 4.20
N SER A 92 -20.77 -16.16 4.14
CA SER A 92 -20.33 -14.76 4.18
C SER A 92 -19.56 -14.44 5.47
N SER A 93 -20.03 -14.95 6.61
CA SER A 93 -19.33 -14.78 7.89
C SER A 93 -17.92 -15.38 7.88
N THR A 94 -17.76 -16.53 7.22
CA THR A 94 -16.48 -17.21 7.10
C THR A 94 -15.58 -16.53 6.06
N LEU A 95 -16.14 -16.14 4.91
CA LEU A 95 -15.45 -15.37 3.88
C LEU A 95 -14.85 -14.08 4.43
N LYS A 96 -15.59 -13.34 5.26
CA LYS A 96 -15.08 -12.15 5.96
C LYS A 96 -13.83 -12.47 6.79
N ARG A 97 -13.86 -13.54 7.60
CA ARG A 97 -12.69 -13.96 8.40
C ARG A 97 -11.50 -14.31 7.51
N THR A 98 -11.72 -15.05 6.42
CA THR A 98 -10.67 -15.43 5.47
C THR A 98 -10.08 -14.20 4.78
N PHE A 99 -10.92 -13.24 4.40
CA PHE A 99 -10.49 -11.97 3.81
C PHE A 99 -9.66 -11.13 4.78
N THR A 100 -10.04 -11.07 6.06
CA THR A 100 -9.25 -10.38 7.09
C THR A 100 -7.88 -11.03 7.31
N LYS A 101 -7.83 -12.37 7.34
CA LYS A 101 -6.56 -13.12 7.42
C LYS A 101 -5.71 -12.87 6.18
N LEU A 102 -6.31 -12.86 4.99
CA LEU A 102 -5.63 -12.56 3.74
C LEU A 102 -5.09 -11.12 3.73
N HIS A 103 -5.86 -10.16 4.21
CA HIS A 103 -5.41 -8.77 4.35
C HIS A 103 -4.28 -8.62 5.37
N TYR A 104 -4.36 -9.30 6.52
CA TYR A 104 -3.27 -9.34 7.50
C TYR A 104 -2.00 -9.98 6.93
N PHE A 105 -2.15 -11.09 6.22
CA PHE A 105 -1.04 -11.77 5.55
C PHE A 105 -0.43 -10.90 4.44
N GLY A 106 -1.27 -10.21 3.67
CA GLY A 106 -0.86 -9.24 2.66
C GLY A 106 -0.07 -8.08 3.27
N ARG A 107 -0.47 -7.57 4.45
CA ARG A 107 0.32 -6.58 5.20
C ARG A 107 1.67 -7.12 5.65
N LYS A 108 1.74 -8.37 6.13
CA LYS A 108 3.00 -9.02 6.53
C LYS A 108 3.96 -9.17 5.34
N ILE A 109 3.44 -9.59 4.19
CA ILE A 109 4.21 -9.67 2.93
C ILE A 109 4.70 -8.28 2.49
N ARG A 110 3.87 -7.25 2.62
CA ARG A 110 4.25 -5.88 2.23
C ARG A 110 5.34 -5.32 3.14
N GLY A 111 5.30 -5.64 4.45
CA GLY A 111 6.35 -5.30 5.40
C GLY A 111 7.69 -5.96 5.07
N ALA A 112 7.70 -7.27 4.81
CA ALA A 112 8.90 -7.99 4.40
C ALA A 112 9.48 -7.41 3.09
N ARG A 113 8.64 -7.14 2.10
CA ARG A 113 9.06 -6.55 0.82
C ARG A 113 9.65 -5.14 0.99
N ARG A 114 9.15 -4.35 1.94
CA ARG A 114 9.68 -3.01 2.26
C ARG A 114 11.06 -3.08 2.94
N GLY A 115 11.28 -4.07 3.82
CA GLY A 115 12.59 -4.32 4.41
C GLY A 115 13.63 -4.79 3.37
N PHE A 116 13.24 -5.64 2.43
CA PHE A 116 14.12 -5.99 1.30
C PHE A 116 14.42 -4.79 0.38
N ALA A 117 13.44 -3.89 0.18
CA ALA A 117 13.66 -2.68 -0.60
C ALA A 117 14.64 -1.71 0.08
N SER A 118 14.54 -1.49 1.40
CA SER A 118 15.48 -0.62 2.11
C SER A 118 16.91 -1.15 2.08
N VAL A 119 17.10 -2.47 2.25
CA VAL A 119 18.43 -3.09 2.11
C VAL A 119 18.99 -2.92 0.69
N SER A 120 18.14 -3.03 -0.33
CA SER A 120 18.54 -2.78 -1.72
C SER A 120 18.98 -1.33 -1.93
N ASP A 121 18.30 -0.36 -1.31
CA ASP A 121 18.65 1.05 -1.40
C ASP A 121 19.99 1.34 -0.71
N ASP A 122 20.22 0.78 0.49
CA ASP A 122 21.50 0.88 1.21
C ASP A 122 22.69 0.32 0.40
N ILE A 123 22.50 -0.83 -0.23
CA ILE A 123 23.52 -1.45 -1.11
C ILE A 123 23.80 -0.55 -2.32
N ARG A 124 22.78 0.11 -2.89
CA ARG A 124 22.95 1.02 -4.03
C ARG A 124 23.71 2.29 -3.64
N GLU A 125 23.45 2.84 -2.46
CA GLU A 125 24.20 3.97 -1.89
C GLU A 125 25.68 3.60 -1.73
N ALA A 126 25.96 2.44 -1.11
CA ALA A 126 27.33 1.93 -0.93
C ALA A 126 28.04 1.70 -2.28
N MET A 127 27.35 1.12 -3.26
CA MET A 127 27.90 0.94 -4.61
C MET A 127 28.26 2.27 -5.28
N ARG A 128 27.46 3.33 -5.09
CA ARG A 128 27.79 4.66 -5.63
C ARG A 128 29.06 5.24 -5.01
N ILE A 129 29.22 5.12 -3.68
CA ILE A 129 30.42 5.59 -2.98
C ILE A 129 31.66 4.82 -3.47
N ILE A 130 31.55 3.50 -3.59
CA ILE A 130 32.62 2.64 -4.11
C ILE A 130 32.97 3.01 -5.56
N ALA A 131 31.98 3.25 -6.41
CA ALA A 131 32.19 3.64 -7.80
C ALA A 131 32.84 5.03 -7.91
N ALA A 132 32.46 5.98 -7.07
CA ALA A 132 33.08 7.30 -6.99
C ALA A 132 34.55 7.20 -6.57
N LEU A 133 34.84 6.41 -5.52
CA LEU A 133 36.20 6.12 -5.05
C LEU A 133 37.07 5.49 -6.16
N LYS A 134 36.53 4.48 -6.86
CA LYS A 134 37.21 3.82 -7.98
C LYS A 134 37.50 4.78 -9.14
N LYS A 135 36.60 5.73 -9.42
CA LYS A 135 36.79 6.75 -10.45
C LYS A 135 37.91 7.74 -10.12
N THR A 136 38.04 8.14 -8.85
CA THR A 136 39.13 9.02 -8.39
C THR A 136 40.49 8.33 -8.28
N ARG A 137 40.54 6.99 -8.13
CA ARG A 137 41.81 6.23 -8.03
C ARG A 137 41.76 4.92 -8.83
N PRO A 138 41.95 4.98 -10.15
CA PRO A 138 41.84 3.81 -11.04
C PRO A 138 42.99 2.79 -10.92
N SER A 139 44.13 3.15 -10.29
CA SER A 139 45.33 2.31 -10.21
C SER A 139 45.39 1.32 -9.04
N LYS A 140 44.44 1.39 -8.10
CA LYS A 140 44.41 0.52 -6.90
C LYS A 140 43.39 -0.60 -7.09
N GLU A 141 43.86 -1.84 -7.09
CA GLU A 141 43.04 -3.04 -7.36
C GLU A 141 42.03 -3.36 -6.24
N ARG A 142 42.30 -2.93 -5.00
CA ARG A 142 41.42 -3.11 -3.83
C ARG A 142 41.20 -1.80 -3.08
N ILE A 143 39.94 -1.50 -2.76
CA ILE A 143 39.54 -0.37 -1.93
C ILE A 143 39.61 -0.79 -0.46
N THR A 144 40.44 -0.11 0.32
CA THR A 144 40.70 -0.39 1.75
C THR A 144 39.90 0.54 2.66
N LEU A 145 39.60 0.10 3.89
CA LEU A 145 38.82 0.86 4.88
C LEU A 145 39.44 2.24 5.19
N GLU A 146 40.76 2.35 5.12
CA GLU A 146 41.49 3.61 5.28
C GLU A 146 41.15 4.62 4.19
N ASP A 147 40.94 4.17 2.95
CA ASP A 147 40.55 5.05 1.84
C ASP A 147 39.10 5.52 1.99
N LEU A 148 38.22 4.65 2.50
CA LEU A 148 36.84 5.01 2.83
C LEU A 148 36.77 6.01 3.98
N LYS A 149 37.54 5.76 5.06
CA LYS A 149 37.64 6.66 6.21
C LYS A 149 38.13 8.04 5.77
N ARG A 150 39.16 8.08 4.94
CA ARG A 150 39.73 9.33 4.41
C ARG A 150 38.76 10.07 3.49
N PHE A 151 37.92 9.36 2.72
CA PHE A 151 36.89 9.99 1.89
C PHE A 151 35.76 10.58 2.73
N LEU A 152 35.30 9.85 3.76
CA LEU A 152 34.31 10.34 4.72
C LEU A 152 34.84 11.55 5.51
N GLU A 153 36.11 11.53 5.94
CA GLU A 153 36.78 12.65 6.62
C GLU A 153 36.84 13.92 5.76
N VAL A 154 37.16 13.76 4.47
CA VAL A 154 37.19 14.89 3.51
C VAL A 154 35.79 15.44 3.27
N GLN A 155 34.78 14.57 3.12
CA GLN A 155 33.38 14.99 2.99
C GLN A 155 32.88 15.70 4.26
N GLU A 156 33.20 15.17 5.44
CA GLU A 156 32.85 15.79 6.73
C GLU A 156 33.50 17.17 6.90
N HIS A 157 34.74 17.34 6.44
CA HIS A 157 35.41 18.64 6.42
C HIS A 157 34.73 19.64 5.49
N LEU A 158 34.22 19.21 4.34
CA LEU A 158 33.47 20.06 3.41
C LEU A 158 32.10 20.45 3.98
N ILE A 159 31.44 19.54 4.69
CA ILE A 159 30.14 19.78 5.36
C ILE A 159 30.30 20.75 6.54
N ARG A 160 31.46 20.77 7.21
CA ARG A 160 31.76 21.71 8.30
C ARG A 160 32.18 23.11 7.84
N GLN A 161 32.50 23.32 6.56
CA GLN A 161 32.81 24.67 6.09
C GLN A 161 31.51 25.45 5.93
N PRO A 162 31.37 26.65 6.53
CA PRO A 162 30.20 27.50 6.29
C PRO A 162 30.11 27.78 4.79
N TYR A 163 28.93 27.55 4.20
CA TYR A 163 28.70 27.82 2.79
C TYR A 163 28.96 29.31 2.51
N VAL A 164 30.02 29.58 1.75
CA VAL A 164 30.39 30.93 1.32
C VAL A 164 29.85 31.12 -0.10
N PRO A 165 28.76 31.88 -0.31
CA PRO A 165 28.23 32.13 -1.64
C PRO A 165 29.27 32.87 -2.50
N TYR A 166 29.29 32.62 -3.82
CA TYR A 166 30.25 33.19 -4.77
C TYR A 166 30.34 34.73 -4.74
N ASN A 167 29.29 35.37 -4.21
CA ASN A 167 29.11 36.82 -4.17
C ASN A 167 29.81 37.49 -2.98
N VAL A 168 30.48 36.75 -2.08
CA VAL A 168 31.13 37.37 -0.89
C VAL A 168 32.25 38.34 -1.26
N HIS A 169 32.88 38.17 -2.42
CA HIS A 169 33.93 39.07 -2.89
C HIS A 169 33.40 40.47 -3.23
N ILE A 170 32.12 40.59 -3.61
CA ILE A 170 31.47 41.88 -3.82
C ILE A 170 31.36 42.65 -2.52
N PHE A 171 31.02 41.98 -1.41
CA PHE A 171 30.91 42.62 -0.10
C PHE A 171 32.25 43.19 0.36
N ARG A 172 33.34 42.42 0.18
CA ARG A 172 34.69 42.86 0.55
C ARG A 172 35.18 44.02 -0.30
N TRP A 173 34.87 44.02 -1.60
CA TRP A 173 35.18 45.15 -2.48
C TRP A 173 34.42 46.43 -2.11
N ILE A 174 33.17 46.32 -1.67
CA ILE A 174 32.38 47.47 -1.20
C ILE A 174 32.97 48.05 0.09
N GLU A 175 33.37 47.21 1.05
CA GLU A 175 34.03 47.67 2.29
C GLU A 175 35.37 48.35 2.00
N ASP A 176 36.21 47.76 1.13
CA ASP A 176 37.49 48.35 0.73
C ASP A 176 37.28 49.71 0.03
N ALA A 177 36.26 49.83 -0.83
CA ALA A 177 35.91 51.08 -1.51
C ALA A 177 35.39 52.16 -0.55
N TYR A 178 34.60 51.80 0.47
CA TYR A 178 34.13 52.73 1.50
C TYR A 178 35.27 53.21 2.40
N ALA A 179 36.16 52.30 2.81
CA ALA A 179 37.32 52.64 3.63
C ALA A 179 38.23 53.66 2.93
N GLN A 180 38.45 53.48 1.62
CA GLN A 180 39.26 54.38 0.82
C GLN A 180 38.65 55.79 0.71
N TYR A 181 37.33 55.90 0.62
CA TYR A 181 36.61 57.19 0.59
C TYR A 181 36.66 57.93 1.94
N PHE A 182 36.60 57.19 3.05
CA PHE A 182 36.64 57.76 4.39
C PHE A 182 38.04 58.29 4.74
N ASP A 183 39.10 57.61 4.28
CA ASP A 183 40.48 58.01 4.53
C ASP A 183 40.85 59.30 3.75
N GLU A 184 40.41 59.40 2.48
CA GLU A 184 40.55 60.63 1.67
C GLU A 184 39.81 61.84 2.29
N GLY A 185 38.61 61.62 2.83
CA GLY A 185 37.86 62.68 3.53
C GLY A 185 38.59 63.20 4.77
N SER A 186 39.24 62.32 5.53
CA SER A 186 39.96 62.68 6.76
C SER A 186 41.28 63.43 6.50
N MET A 187 41.96 63.13 5.39
CA MET A 187 43.18 63.84 4.98
C MET A 187 42.86 65.27 4.53
N ASN A 188 41.76 65.46 3.81
CA ASN A 188 41.36 66.78 3.29
C ASN A 188 40.84 67.73 4.40
N GLU A 189 40.30 67.17 5.49
CA GLU A 189 39.81 67.95 6.64
C GLU A 189 40.95 68.43 7.56
N LYS A 190 42.04 67.66 7.66
CA LYS A 190 43.25 68.10 8.37
C LYS A 190 44.02 69.20 7.64
N GLU A 191 43.99 69.22 6.31
CA GLU A 191 44.67 70.26 5.53
C GLU A 191 43.94 71.61 5.57
N LYS A 192 42.60 71.61 5.66
CA LYS A 192 41.79 72.84 5.79
C LYS A 192 41.83 73.50 7.17
N ASN A 193 42.08 72.75 8.24
CA ASN A 193 42.13 73.30 9.61
C ASN A 193 43.48 73.91 10.01
N SER A 194 44.47 73.97 9.11
CA SER A 194 45.77 74.61 9.38
C SER A 194 45.93 76.01 8.79
N THR A 195 44.93 76.55 8.06
CA THR A 195 45.04 77.84 7.33
C THR A 195 43.90 78.84 7.59
N ALA A 196 43.20 78.74 8.72
CA ALA A 196 42.19 79.73 9.11
C ALA A 196 42.76 80.80 10.05
N ASP A 197 43.21 81.93 9.49
CA ASP A 197 43.38 83.20 10.21
C ASP A 197 42.01 83.87 10.47
N PRO A 198 41.82 84.62 11.57
CA PRO A 198 40.49 85.04 12.05
C PRO A 198 40.17 86.50 11.70
N ILE A 199 39.03 86.83 11.04
CA ILE A 199 38.61 88.25 10.93
C ILE A 199 37.07 88.49 10.97
N LEU A 200 36.73 89.34 11.96
CA LEU A 200 35.71 90.38 12.15
C LEU A 200 34.22 90.24 11.75
N PHE A 201 33.42 90.60 12.76
CA PHE A 201 32.08 91.19 12.72
C PHE A 201 32.02 92.51 11.92
N PHE A 202 30.97 92.66 11.12
CA PHE A 202 30.03 93.80 11.12
C PHE A 202 28.66 93.33 10.60
#